data_AF-A0A151SWP7-F1
#
_entry.id   AF-A0A151SWP7-F1
#
_cell.length_a   1.000
_cell.length_b   1.000
_cell.length_c   1.000
_cell.angle_alpha   90.00
_cell.angle_beta   90.00
_cell.angle_gamma   90.00
#
_symmetry.space_group_name_H-M   'P 1'
#
loop_
_entity.id
_entity.type
_entity.pdbx_description
1 polymer ?
#
loop_
_entity_poly.entity_id
_entity_poly.type
_entity_poly.pdbx_seq_one_letter_code
_entity_poly.pdbx_strand_id
1 'polypeptide(L)'
;DQGWMTGIWNYLKEGTLPEDKDEAQKIRVRSSKFVIIGDELFKRGISTPLLKCLAGSQATYVIEEIHRGICGMHSGARSMATRVLRAGYYWPTLMLDCQAYVQRCKECQQFGNAHRQPPEVLHQMMSSWGMDILGPFPPTKGQLKFLLVPIDYFTKWIETSPLAKITVENVQRFT
;
A
#
# COMPACT_ATOMS: atom_id res chain seq x y z
N ASP A 1 13.61 26.67 -11.38
CA ASP A 1 13.74 26.86 -9.93
C ASP A 1 14.52 25.68 -9.34
N GLN A 2 15.73 25.91 -8.83
CA GLN A 2 16.60 24.83 -8.30
C GLN A 2 16.18 24.36 -6.89
N GLY A 3 15.27 25.09 -6.22
CA GLY A 3 14.61 24.68 -4.99
C GLY A 3 15.59 24.19 -3.91
N TRP A 4 15.41 22.96 -3.44
CA TRP A 4 16.25 22.35 -2.40
C TRP A 4 17.72 22.18 -2.78
N MET A 5 18.06 22.23 -4.07
CA MET A 5 19.41 22.03 -4.58
C MET A 5 20.28 23.28 -4.48
N THR A 6 19.69 24.48 -4.43
CA THR A 6 20.39 25.77 -4.56
C THR A 6 21.55 25.91 -3.56
N GLY A 7 21.32 25.64 -2.27
CA GLY A 7 22.38 25.76 -1.27
C GLY A 7 23.54 24.77 -1.45
N ILE A 8 23.25 23.56 -1.94
CA ILE A 8 24.28 22.55 -2.24
C ILE A 8 25.04 22.94 -3.50
N TRP A 9 24.31 23.40 -4.52
CA TRP A 9 24.86 23.83 -5.79
C TRP A 9 25.83 25.00 -5.62
N ASN A 10 25.40 26.06 -4.94
CA ASN A 10 26.20 27.26 -4.72
C ASN A 10 27.48 26.93 -3.93
N TYR A 11 27.38 26.09 -2.89
CA TYR A 11 28.56 25.64 -2.16
C TYR A 11 29.53 24.82 -3.02
N LEU A 12 29.02 23.89 -3.84
CA LEU A 12 29.88 23.04 -4.68
C LEU A 12 30.48 23.79 -5.88
N LYS A 13 29.78 24.79 -6.43
CA LYS A 13 30.21 25.54 -7.62
C LYS A 13 31.03 26.77 -7.28
N GLU A 14 30.64 27.51 -6.25
CA GLU A 14 31.18 28.83 -5.90
C GLU A 14 31.84 28.87 -4.50
N GLY A 15 31.68 27.82 -3.69
CA GLY A 15 32.20 27.79 -2.31
C GLY A 15 31.42 28.66 -1.33
N THR A 16 30.26 29.18 -1.72
CA THR A 16 29.46 30.08 -0.89
C THR A 16 28.72 29.33 0.23
N LEU A 17 28.71 29.93 1.42
CA LEU A 17 28.07 29.40 2.62
C LEU A 17 27.26 30.52 3.31
N PRO A 18 26.20 30.17 4.05
CA PRO A 18 25.52 31.10 4.94
C PRO A 18 26.47 31.68 6.01
N GLU A 19 26.16 32.86 6.52
CA GLU A 19 26.90 33.47 7.63
C GLU A 19 26.70 32.71 8.94
N ASP A 20 25.52 32.13 9.13
CA ASP A 20 25.22 31.29 10.29
C ASP A 20 26.10 30.03 10.28
N LYS A 21 26.86 29.86 11.36
CA LYS A 21 27.87 28.78 11.47
C LYS A 21 27.22 27.39 11.46
N ASP A 22 26.04 27.24 12.06
CA ASP A 22 25.36 25.96 12.14
C ASP A 22 24.77 25.55 10.78
N GLU A 23 24.14 26.48 10.07
CA GLU A 23 23.67 26.25 8.70
C GLU A 23 24.80 26.01 7.71
N ALA A 24 25.91 26.75 7.82
CA ALA A 24 27.11 26.51 7.03
C ALA A 24 27.65 25.09 7.24
N GLN A 25 27.72 24.63 8.50
CA GLN A 25 28.16 23.27 8.82
C GLN A 25 27.20 22.22 8.24
N LYS A 26 25.88 22.43 8.34
CA LYS A 26 24.87 21.54 7.75
C LYS A 26 25.03 21.42 6.23
N ILE A 27 25.26 22.54 5.53
CA ILE A 27 25.48 22.53 4.07
C ILE A 27 26.76 21.79 3.70
N ARG A 28 27.87 22.00 4.43
CA ARG A 28 29.13 21.27 4.19
C ARG A 28 28.94 19.76 4.32
N VAL A 29 28.34 19.33 5.44
CA VAL A 29 28.09 17.91 5.71
C VAL A 29 27.16 17.32 4.66
N ARG A 30 26.07 18.01 4.30
CA ARG A 30 25.11 17.52 3.30
C ARG A 30 25.72 17.43 1.91
N SER A 31 26.48 18.44 1.49
CA SER A 31 27.09 18.54 0.16
C SER A 31 28.15 17.48 -0.10
N SER A 32 28.76 16.90 0.94
CA SER A 32 29.67 15.75 0.82
C SER A 32 29.04 14.53 0.12
N LYS A 33 27.70 14.46 0.07
CA LYS A 33 26.95 13.38 -0.58
C LYS A 33 26.62 13.68 -2.05
N PHE A 34 27.07 14.82 -2.59
CA PHE A 34 26.69 15.27 -3.94
C PHE A 34 27.91 15.66 -4.78
N VAL A 35 27.73 15.64 -6.09
CA VAL A 35 28.74 16.05 -7.09
C VAL A 35 28.02 16.72 -8.26
N ILE A 36 28.69 17.69 -8.90
CA ILE A 36 28.20 18.32 -10.14
C ILE A 36 28.91 17.68 -11.33
N ILE A 37 28.16 17.23 -12.33
CA ILE A 37 28.68 16.69 -13.59
C ILE A 37 27.86 17.30 -14.73
N GLY A 38 28.52 17.94 -15.69
CA GLY A 38 27.84 18.52 -16.86
C GLY A 38 26.75 19.52 -16.51
N ASP A 39 27.00 20.38 -15.51
CA ASP A 39 26.01 21.31 -14.94
C ASP A 39 24.72 20.65 -14.39
N GLU A 40 24.80 19.39 -13.96
CA GLU A 40 23.73 18.72 -13.23
C GLU A 40 24.19 18.19 -11.88
N LEU A 41 23.32 18.25 -10.88
CA LEU A 41 23.61 17.76 -9.53
C LEU A 41 23.29 16.27 -9.43
N PHE A 42 24.24 15.49 -8.91
CA PHE A 42 24.09 14.07 -8.66
C PHE A 42 24.31 13.74 -7.19
N LYS A 43 23.52 12.81 -6.65
CA LYS A 43 23.73 12.22 -5.33
C LYS A 43 24.59 10.97 -5.44
N ARG A 44 25.61 10.88 -4.59
CA ARG A 44 26.45 9.69 -4.41
C ARG A 44 25.62 8.56 -3.80
N GLY A 45 25.60 7.41 -4.50
CA GLY A 45 25.00 6.16 -4.04
C GLY A 45 25.99 5.31 -3.23
N ILE A 46 25.50 4.28 -2.53
CA ILE A 46 26.34 3.34 -1.78
C ILE A 46 27.02 2.32 -2.72
N SER A 47 26.34 1.93 -3.81
CA SER A 47 26.79 0.87 -4.72
C SER A 47 26.65 1.27 -6.20
N THR A 48 27.28 2.38 -6.59
CA THR A 48 27.81 2.63 -7.96
C THR A 48 27.00 3.23 -9.12
N PRO A 49 25.70 3.62 -9.04
CA PRO A 49 25.22 4.70 -9.92
C PRO A 49 25.00 6.01 -9.15
N LEU A 50 25.49 7.10 -9.74
CA LEU A 50 25.13 8.46 -9.35
C LEU A 50 23.64 8.68 -9.65
N LEU A 51 22.91 9.26 -8.70
CA LEU A 51 21.49 9.54 -8.86
C LEU A 51 21.30 10.99 -9.27
N LYS A 52 20.74 11.24 -10.44
CA LYS A 52 20.41 12.59 -10.93
C LYS A 52 19.39 13.23 -9.98
N CYS A 53 19.74 14.40 -9.47
CA CYS A 53 18.87 15.15 -8.57
C CYS A 53 17.82 15.91 -9.39
N LEU A 54 16.55 15.77 -9.00
CA LEU A 54 15.44 16.39 -9.70
C LEU A 54 14.88 17.59 -8.94
N ALA A 55 14.50 18.63 -9.70
CA ALA A 55 13.70 19.74 -9.20
C ALA A 55 12.22 19.35 -9.05
N GLY A 56 11.43 20.16 -8.35
CA GLY A 56 10.03 19.82 -8.01
C GLY A 56 9.15 19.48 -9.22
N SER A 57 9.30 20.19 -10.34
CA SER A 57 8.53 19.92 -11.56
C SER A 57 8.91 18.57 -12.19
N GLN A 58 10.20 18.28 -12.30
CA GLN A 58 10.72 17.00 -12.82
C GLN A 58 10.33 15.82 -11.92
N ALA A 59 10.43 16.00 -10.60
CA ALA A 59 10.02 14.99 -9.63
C ALA A 59 8.52 14.66 -9.76
N THR A 60 7.68 15.69 -9.89
CA THR A 60 6.23 15.53 -10.09
C THR A 60 5.92 14.71 -11.34
N TYR A 61 6.56 15.05 -12.46
CA TYR A 61 6.43 14.30 -13.72
C TYR A 61 6.84 12.83 -13.57
N VAL A 62 8.00 12.56 -12.95
CA VAL A 62 8.50 11.18 -12.78
C VAL A 62 7.58 10.35 -11.89
N ILE A 63 7.03 10.93 -10.81
CA ILE A 63 6.05 10.24 -9.96
C ILE A 63 4.80 9.89 -10.77
N GLU A 64 4.28 10.83 -11.55
CA GLU A 64 3.10 10.65 -12.38
C GLU A 64 3.31 9.56 -13.44
N GLU A 65 4.43 9.60 -14.16
CA GLU A 65 4.76 8.62 -15.21
C GLU A 65 4.93 7.20 -14.62
N ILE A 66 5.58 7.06 -13.47
CA ILE A 66 5.74 5.75 -12.82
C ILE A 66 4.42 5.18 -12.30
N HIS A 67 3.51 6.06 -11.86
CA HIS A 67 2.22 5.63 -11.31
C HIS A 67 1.17 5.36 -12.38
N ARG A 68 1.01 6.29 -13.33
CA ARG A 68 -0.08 6.38 -14.32
C ARG A 68 0.38 6.38 -15.78
N GLY A 69 1.69 6.43 -16.04
CA GLY A 69 2.21 6.43 -17.41
C GLY A 69 1.93 5.13 -18.16
N ILE A 70 2.53 4.98 -19.33
CA ILE A 70 2.29 3.81 -20.21
C ILE A 70 2.58 2.49 -19.50
N CYS A 71 3.60 2.49 -18.64
CA CYS A 71 3.99 1.36 -17.78
C CYS A 71 3.60 1.57 -16.30
N GLY A 72 2.57 2.39 -16.08
CA GLY A 72 1.98 2.66 -14.77
C GLY A 72 1.28 1.43 -14.21
N MET A 73 1.46 1.17 -12.92
CA MET A 73 0.94 -0.05 -12.27
C MET A 73 0.19 0.27 -10.98
N HIS A 74 -0.19 1.54 -10.76
CA HIS A 74 -0.85 1.98 -9.53
C HIS A 74 -0.18 1.48 -8.25
N SER A 75 1.15 1.36 -8.28
CA SER A 75 1.91 0.70 -7.22
C SER A 75 1.91 1.52 -5.93
N GLY A 76 2.04 0.84 -4.81
CA GLY A 76 2.23 1.48 -3.51
C GLY A 76 3.51 2.32 -3.45
N ALA A 77 3.51 3.31 -2.56
CA ALA A 77 4.54 4.35 -2.49
C ALA A 77 5.98 3.83 -2.35
N ARG A 78 6.19 2.74 -1.60
CA ARG A 78 7.52 2.12 -1.41
C ARG A 78 8.05 1.56 -2.74
N SER A 79 7.20 0.86 -3.49
CA SER A 79 7.56 0.30 -4.80
C SER A 79 7.90 1.42 -5.79
N MET A 80 7.11 2.49 -5.79
CA MET A 80 7.38 3.68 -6.61
C MET A 80 8.75 4.30 -6.28
N ALA A 81 9.04 4.55 -5.00
CA ALA A 81 10.32 5.12 -4.58
C ALA A 81 11.50 4.24 -5.00
N THR A 82 11.39 2.91 -4.88
CA THR A 82 12.41 1.97 -5.37
C THR A 82 12.58 2.05 -6.88
N ARG A 83 11.51 2.16 -7.67
CA ARG A 83 11.59 2.32 -9.13
C ARG A 83 12.28 3.61 -9.54
N VAL A 84 11.98 4.73 -8.86
CA VAL A 84 12.65 6.02 -9.08
C VAL A 84 14.16 5.90 -8.84
N LEU A 85 14.56 5.31 -7.71
CA LEU A 85 15.97 5.12 -7.38
C LEU A 85 16.68 4.21 -8.38
N ARG A 86 16.02 3.12 -8.82
CA ARG A 86 16.54 2.21 -9.84
C ARG A 86 16.67 2.87 -11.21
N ALA A 87 15.79 3.82 -11.54
CA ALA A 87 15.88 4.64 -12.74
C ALA A 87 16.97 5.73 -12.67
N GLY A 88 17.66 5.85 -11.53
CA GLY A 88 18.77 6.78 -11.37
C GLY A 88 18.36 8.19 -10.95
N TYR A 89 17.17 8.39 -10.37
CA TYR A 89 16.70 9.70 -9.93
C TYR A 89 16.65 9.84 -8.40
N TYR A 90 16.76 11.07 -7.91
CA TYR A 90 16.69 11.37 -6.47
C TYR A 90 16.15 12.77 -6.18
N TRP A 91 15.42 12.88 -5.07
CA TRP A 91 15.18 14.12 -4.34
C TRP A 91 14.88 13.79 -2.85
N PRO A 92 15.05 14.75 -1.92
CA PRO A 92 15.00 14.48 -0.48
C PRO A 92 13.66 13.91 0.01
N THR A 93 12.56 14.36 -0.56
CA THR A 93 11.19 14.02 -0.15
C THR A 93 10.58 12.87 -0.94
N LEU A 94 11.37 12.14 -1.75
CA LEU A 94 10.92 11.06 -2.64
C LEU A 94 9.85 10.13 -2.03
N MET A 95 10.11 9.62 -0.83
CA MET A 95 9.19 8.69 -0.18
C MET A 95 7.87 9.38 0.25
N LEU A 96 7.96 10.60 0.79
CA LEU A 96 6.80 11.39 1.21
C LEU A 96 5.94 11.78 -0.01
N ASP A 97 6.57 12.20 -1.10
CA ASP A 97 5.86 12.63 -2.31
C ASP A 97 5.16 11.44 -2.99
N CYS A 98 5.83 10.28 -3.07
CA CYS A 98 5.19 9.04 -3.53
C CYS A 98 4.00 8.64 -2.63
N GLN A 99 4.12 8.79 -1.31
CA GLN A 99 3.04 8.46 -0.38
C GLN A 99 1.85 9.40 -0.56
N ALA A 100 2.10 10.71 -0.60
CA ALA A 100 1.09 11.72 -0.84
C ALA A 100 0.38 11.49 -2.19
N TYR A 101 1.12 11.12 -3.23
CA TYR A 101 0.57 10.81 -4.55
C TYR A 101 -0.38 9.60 -4.53
N VAL A 102 0.01 8.51 -3.88
CA VAL A 102 -0.84 7.31 -3.79
C VAL A 102 -2.08 7.57 -2.93
N GLN A 103 -1.96 8.36 -1.86
CA GLN A 103 -3.08 8.73 -1.00
C GLN A 103 -4.14 9.57 -1.73
N ARG A 104 -3.72 10.47 -2.63
CA ARG A 104 -4.65 11.28 -3.45
C ARG A 104 -5.17 10.54 -4.69
N CYS A 105 -4.60 9.40 -5.06
CA CYS A 105 -4.95 8.68 -6.28
C CYS A 105 -6.31 8.00 -6.14
N LYS A 106 -7.32 8.50 -6.87
CA LYS A 106 -8.71 8.04 -6.79
C LYS A 106 -8.85 6.54 -7.11
N GLU A 107 -8.19 6.06 -8.15
CA GLU A 107 -8.23 4.65 -8.55
C GLU A 107 -7.64 3.76 -7.47
N CYS A 108 -6.51 4.17 -6.86
CA CYS A 108 -5.93 3.44 -5.73
C CYS A 108 -6.83 3.44 -4.50
N GLN A 109 -7.54 4.54 -4.21
CA GLN A 109 -8.45 4.59 -3.06
C GLN A 109 -9.73 3.78 -3.29
N GLN A 110 -10.19 3.66 -4.54
CA GLN A 110 -11.40 2.91 -4.89
C GLN A 110 -11.16 1.41 -5.02
N PHE A 111 -10.03 1.02 -5.61
CA PHE A 111 -9.73 -0.39 -5.95
C PHE A 111 -8.65 -1.01 -5.06
N GLY A 112 -8.08 -0.25 -4.11
CA GLY A 112 -7.09 -0.75 -3.19
C GLY A 112 -7.67 -1.77 -2.20
N ASN A 113 -6.90 -2.82 -1.92
CA ASN A 113 -7.30 -3.83 -0.93
C ASN A 113 -7.51 -3.18 0.44
N ALA A 114 -8.74 -3.25 0.96
CA ALA A 114 -9.09 -2.76 2.28
C ALA A 114 -8.61 -3.74 3.37
N HIS A 115 -7.30 -3.80 3.62
CA HIS A 115 -6.75 -4.55 4.76
C HIS A 115 -6.81 -3.74 6.07
N ARG A 116 -7.94 -3.05 6.28
CA ARG A 116 -8.22 -2.29 7.51
C ARG A 116 -9.39 -2.92 8.26
N GLN A 117 -9.36 -4.24 8.40
CA GLN A 117 -10.17 -4.81 9.47
C GLN A 117 -9.50 -4.46 10.80
N PRO A 118 -10.24 -3.91 11.77
CA PRO A 118 -9.71 -3.76 13.12
C PRO A 118 -9.20 -5.13 13.60
N PRO A 119 -8.13 -5.19 14.41
CA PRO A 119 -7.82 -6.40 15.15
C PRO A 119 -9.05 -6.75 16.00
N GLU A 120 -9.76 -7.80 15.62
CA GLU A 120 -10.89 -8.28 16.41
C GLU A 120 -10.34 -8.96 17.66
N VAL A 121 -10.94 -8.67 18.81
CA VAL A 121 -10.54 -9.28 20.08
C VAL A 121 -10.68 -10.80 19.95
N LEU A 122 -9.64 -11.54 20.31
CA LEU A 122 -9.68 -12.99 20.39
C LEU A 122 -10.71 -13.40 21.46
N HIS A 123 -11.92 -13.77 21.02
CA HIS A 123 -12.94 -14.33 21.89
C HIS A 123 -12.61 -15.81 22.15
N GLN A 124 -12.64 -16.23 23.41
CA GLN A 124 -12.63 -17.64 23.75
C GLN A 124 -13.89 -18.28 23.14
N MET A 125 -13.72 -19.23 22.21
CA MET A 125 -14.86 -19.92 21.59
C MET A 125 -15.61 -20.71 22.65
N MET A 126 -16.67 -20.12 23.19
CA MET A 126 -17.74 -20.86 23.84
C MET A 126 -18.38 -21.77 22.78
N SER A 127 -18.84 -22.97 23.16
CA SER A 127 -19.40 -23.99 22.26
C SER A 127 -20.35 -23.36 21.24
N SER A 128 -19.86 -23.17 20.02
CA SER A 128 -20.53 -22.43 18.96
C SER A 128 -20.88 -23.40 17.84
N TRP A 129 -22.11 -23.28 17.37
CA TRP A 129 -22.60 -24.05 16.23
C TRP A 129 -22.76 -23.11 15.04
N GLY A 130 -22.24 -23.51 13.89
CA GLY A 130 -22.55 -22.88 12.61
C GLY A 130 -23.71 -23.62 11.96
N MET A 131 -24.74 -22.92 11.50
CA MET A 131 -25.87 -23.54 10.80
C MET A 131 -25.91 -23.03 9.36
N ASP A 132 -26.02 -23.96 8.41
CA ASP A 132 -26.20 -23.63 6.99
C ASP A 132 -27.37 -24.42 6.40
N ILE A 133 -27.90 -23.96 5.26
CA ILE A 133 -28.96 -24.63 4.52
C ILE A 133 -28.48 -24.92 3.10
N LEU A 134 -28.44 -26.20 2.76
CA LEU A 134 -28.11 -26.66 1.42
C LEU A 134 -29.37 -26.93 0.61
N GLY A 135 -29.34 -26.56 -0.67
CA GLY A 135 -30.39 -26.87 -1.65
C GLY A 135 -30.82 -25.65 -2.48
N PRO A 136 -31.90 -25.78 -3.26
CA PRO A 136 -32.79 -26.95 -3.32
C PRO A 136 -32.19 -28.14 -4.08
N PHE A 137 -32.42 -29.35 -3.56
CA PHE A 137 -32.13 -30.64 -4.18
C PHE A 137 -33.38 -31.20 -4.89
N PRO A 138 -33.24 -32.24 -5.74
CA PRO A 138 -34.37 -32.95 -6.28
C PRO A 138 -35.34 -33.39 -5.17
N PRO A 139 -36.64 -33.08 -5.27
CA PRO A 139 -37.58 -33.32 -4.18
C PRO A 139 -37.78 -34.82 -3.97
N THR A 140 -37.74 -35.24 -2.72
CA THR A 140 -38.06 -36.61 -2.31
C THR A 140 -39.46 -36.68 -1.69
N LYS A 141 -39.84 -37.86 -1.16
CA LYS A 141 -41.15 -38.06 -0.50
C LYS A 141 -41.37 -36.99 0.57
N GLY A 142 -42.51 -36.29 0.50
CA GLY A 142 -42.82 -35.17 1.41
C GLY A 142 -42.31 -33.80 0.95
N GLN A 143 -41.88 -33.65 -0.31
CA GLN A 143 -41.35 -32.40 -0.87
C GLN A 143 -40.09 -31.90 -0.16
N LEU A 144 -39.37 -32.80 0.53
CA LEU A 144 -38.09 -32.51 1.18
C LEU A 144 -37.05 -32.22 0.11
N LYS A 145 -36.52 -31.00 0.12
CA LYS A 145 -35.59 -30.49 -0.90
C LYS A 145 -34.47 -29.63 -0.33
N PHE A 146 -34.45 -29.37 0.97
CA PHE A 146 -33.35 -28.66 1.63
C PHE A 146 -32.76 -29.54 2.74
N LEU A 147 -31.50 -29.29 3.08
CA LEU A 147 -30.84 -29.86 4.25
C LEU A 147 -30.43 -28.73 5.18
N LEU A 148 -30.90 -28.75 6.42
CA LEU A 148 -30.36 -27.93 7.49
C LEU A 148 -29.13 -28.65 8.06
N VAL A 149 -27.99 -27.96 8.12
CA VAL A 149 -26.69 -28.53 8.50
C VAL A 149 -26.06 -27.71 9.64
N PRO A 150 -26.35 -28.04 10.91
CA PRO A 150 -25.58 -27.56 12.04
C PRO A 150 -24.23 -28.27 12.16
N ILE A 151 -23.19 -27.49 12.44
CA ILE A 151 -21.81 -27.93 12.64
C ILE A 151 -21.32 -27.36 13.96
N ASP A 152 -20.95 -28.23 14.89
CA ASP A 152 -20.19 -27.82 16.07
C ASP A 152 -18.79 -27.39 15.63
N TYR A 153 -18.43 -26.13 15.86
CA TYR A 153 -17.13 -25.62 15.44
C TYR A 153 -15.95 -26.26 16.17
N PHE A 154 -16.15 -26.78 17.39
CA PHE A 154 -15.12 -27.40 18.20
C PHE A 154 -14.87 -28.85 17.77
N THR A 155 -15.91 -29.69 17.79
CA THR A 155 -15.77 -31.12 17.45
C THR A 155 -15.78 -31.40 15.96
N LYS A 156 -16.22 -30.43 15.13
CA LYS A 156 -16.58 -30.64 13.72
C LYS A 156 -17.69 -31.69 13.54
N TRP A 157 -18.48 -31.96 14.59
CA TRP A 157 -19.65 -32.82 14.50
C TRP A 157 -20.72 -32.15 13.63
N ILE A 158 -21.27 -32.92 12.69
CA ILE A 158 -22.27 -32.45 11.72
C ILE A 158 -23.56 -33.20 11.97
N GLU A 159 -24.63 -32.46 12.17
CA GLU A 159 -25.98 -33.01 12.10
C GLU A 159 -26.66 -32.55 10.81
N THR A 160 -27.67 -33.28 10.36
CA THR A 160 -28.41 -32.91 9.15
C THR A 160 -29.88 -33.23 9.29
N SER A 161 -30.76 -32.29 8.95
CA SER A 161 -32.20 -32.51 8.91
C SER A 161 -32.82 -32.08 7.58
N PRO A 162 -33.62 -32.94 6.94
CA PRO A 162 -34.26 -32.59 5.67
C PRO A 162 -35.47 -31.68 5.89
N LEU A 163 -35.58 -30.61 5.10
CA LEU A 163 -36.68 -29.64 5.14
C LEU A 163 -37.41 -29.56 3.79
N ALA A 164 -38.74 -29.43 3.86
CA ALA A 164 -39.57 -29.15 2.67
C ALA A 164 -39.59 -27.66 2.33
N LYS A 165 -39.54 -26.79 3.36
CA LYS A 165 -39.53 -25.33 3.25
C LYS A 165 -38.58 -24.74 4.27
N ILE A 166 -37.87 -23.68 3.88
CA ILE A 166 -37.03 -22.89 4.78
C ILE A 166 -37.94 -21.91 5.51
N THR A 167 -38.37 -22.28 6.72
CA THR A 167 -39.16 -21.42 7.60
C THR A 167 -38.59 -21.44 9.01
N VAL A 168 -38.84 -20.39 9.79
CA VAL A 168 -38.33 -20.27 11.15
C VAL A 168 -38.82 -21.41 12.03
N GLU A 169 -40.09 -21.82 11.88
CA GLU A 169 -40.69 -22.90 12.68
C GLU A 169 -40.01 -24.25 12.40
N ASN A 170 -39.62 -24.50 11.15
CA ASN A 170 -38.93 -25.72 10.76
C ASN A 170 -37.49 -25.77 11.30
N VAL A 171 -36.81 -24.62 11.38
CA VAL A 171 -35.47 -24.52 11.99
C VAL A 171 -35.57 -24.65 13.52
N GLN A 172 -36.57 -24.05 14.16
CA GLN A 172 -36.79 -24.16 15.61
C GLN A 172 -37.15 -25.57 16.07
N ARG A 173 -37.82 -26.38 15.23
CA ARG A 173 -38.08 -27.79 15.57
C ARG A 173 -36.83 -28.66 15.65
N PHE A 174 -35.73 -28.19 15.07
CA PHE A 174 -34.45 -28.90 15.07
C PHE A 174 -33.63 -28.62 16.34
N THR A 175 -33.74 -27.42 16.90
CA THR A 175 -33.06 -26.96 18.13
C THR A 175 -33.85 -27.29 19.39
#